data_AF-A0A3C0W0Z0-F1
#
_entry.id   AF-A0A3C0W0Z0-F1
#
_cell.length_a   1.000
_cell.length_b   1.000
_cell.length_c   1.000
_cell.angle_alpha   90.00
_cell.angle_beta   90.00
_cell.angle_gamma   90.00
#
_symmetry.space_group_name_H-M   'P 1'
#
loop_
_entity.id
_entity.type
_entity.pdbx_description
1 polymer ?
#
loop_
_entity_poly.entity_id
_entity_poly.type
_entity_poly.pdbx_seq_one_letter_code
_entity_poly.pdbx_strand_id
1 'polypeptide(L)'
;MAKSTDIRVVGTQLFFLPVETRVPLKFGPETLTHVTCARARLTVQLADGRTANGWGETPLSVQWVWPSALPYEPRHEALKEFCQHLAKAWSEFDAIGHPLELGHDFQQTELPRLLAEFNQGQAADEPIPWLAALVCCSLFDIALHDALGKALGKATYDTYSAEYLSRDIGQFLQPAAGSNVQFDGRFPSEFLNADPPTTLPAWHLVGGLDPLDESELSGNEPDDGYPVLLADWIRTDGLTCLKIKLRGNDAEWDYDRLVKVGAIAVENGVLWLTADFNCTVTDP
;
A
#
# COMPACT_ATOMS: atom_id res chain seq x y z
N MET A 1 -1.75 -1.81 30.48
CA MET A 1 -0.73 -2.46 31.34
C MET A 1 0.14 -3.29 30.43
N ALA A 2 1.47 -3.24 30.57
CA ALA A 2 2.38 -4.02 29.72
C ALA A 2 2.02 -5.52 29.72
N LYS A 3 2.09 -6.15 28.55
CA LYS A 3 1.84 -7.58 28.32
C LYS A 3 3.15 -8.34 28.23
N SER A 4 3.14 -9.62 28.58
CA SER A 4 4.31 -10.49 28.38
C SER A 4 4.66 -10.69 26.91
N THR A 5 3.73 -10.39 26.00
CA THR A 5 3.88 -10.46 24.55
C THR A 5 4.32 -9.15 23.92
N ASP A 6 4.47 -8.08 24.70
CA ASP A 6 4.96 -6.82 24.16
C ASP A 6 6.38 -6.99 23.61
N ILE A 7 6.63 -6.33 22.49
CA ILE A 7 7.91 -6.37 21.79
C ILE A 7 8.58 -5.00 21.79
N ARG A 8 9.88 -5.00 21.59
CA ARG A 8 10.68 -3.83 21.22
C ARG A 8 11.48 -4.09 19.97
N VAL A 9 11.71 -3.05 19.18
CA VAL A 9 12.60 -3.13 18.01
C VAL A 9 14.04 -3.09 18.50
N VAL A 10 14.87 -4.01 18.00
CA VAL A 10 16.30 -4.12 18.36
C VAL A 10 17.22 -4.14 17.14
N GLY A 11 16.66 -4.03 15.94
CA GLY A 11 17.44 -3.91 14.71
C GLY A 11 16.57 -3.69 13.48
N THR A 12 17.14 -2.97 12.51
CA THR A 12 16.49 -2.67 11.23
C THR A 12 17.46 -2.98 10.09
N GLN A 13 16.92 -3.44 8.96
CA GLN A 13 17.62 -3.51 7.68
C GLN A 13 16.69 -2.98 6.59
N LEU A 14 17.23 -2.23 5.63
CA LEU A 14 16.49 -1.62 4.53
C LEU A 14 17.10 -2.04 3.19
N PHE A 15 16.24 -2.37 2.24
CA PHE A 15 16.58 -2.75 0.88
C PHE A 15 15.73 -1.95 -0.11
N PHE A 16 16.32 -1.61 -1.25
CA PHE A 16 15.61 -1.02 -2.38
C PHE A 16 15.68 -1.99 -3.55
N LEU A 17 14.51 -2.46 -3.99
CA LEU A 17 14.36 -3.44 -5.05
C LEU A 17 13.83 -2.72 -6.29
N PRO A 18 14.63 -2.58 -7.37
CA PRO A 18 14.13 -2.05 -8.61
C PRO A 18 13.17 -3.07 -9.25
N VAL A 19 12.00 -2.59 -9.70
CA VAL A 19 11.01 -3.39 -10.41
C VAL A 19 10.67 -2.69 -11.71
N GLU A 20 10.82 -3.40 -12.82
CA GLU A 20 10.37 -2.94 -14.14
C GLU A 20 8.98 -3.51 -14.43
N THR A 21 8.10 -2.69 -15.03
CA THR A 21 6.78 -3.18 -15.44
C THR A 21 6.92 -3.94 -16.76
N ARG A 22 6.22 -5.08 -16.88
CA ARG A 22 6.20 -5.86 -18.12
C ARG A 22 5.70 -5.03 -19.32
N VAL A 23 4.65 -4.25 -19.08
CA VAL A 23 4.11 -3.25 -20.01
C VAL A 23 3.95 -1.91 -19.29
N PRO A 24 4.04 -0.77 -19.97
CA PRO A 24 3.83 0.54 -19.34
C PRO A 24 2.42 0.65 -18.75
N LEU A 25 2.31 0.97 -17.46
CA LEU A 25 1.02 1.14 -16.79
C LEU A 25 0.65 2.62 -16.73
N LYS A 26 -0.44 3.02 -17.38
CA LYS A 26 -0.98 4.38 -17.28
C LYS A 26 -1.94 4.53 -16.10
N PHE A 27 -1.64 5.48 -15.21
CA PHE A 27 -2.46 5.84 -14.06
C PHE A 27 -2.62 7.36 -14.00
N GLY A 28 -3.84 7.85 -14.18
CA GLY A 28 -4.10 9.29 -14.29
C GLY A 28 -3.23 9.96 -15.38
N PRO A 29 -2.49 11.04 -15.06
CA PRO A 29 -1.62 11.71 -16.02
C PRO A 29 -0.28 11.00 -16.28
N GLU A 30 0.07 9.99 -15.49
CA GLU A 30 1.41 9.40 -15.45
C GLU A 30 1.46 8.04 -16.14
N THR A 31 2.62 7.70 -16.69
CA THR A 31 2.91 6.35 -17.24
C THR A 31 4.08 5.76 -16.48
N LEU A 32 3.83 4.66 -15.77
CA LEU A 32 4.80 3.95 -14.95
C LEU A 32 5.43 2.82 -15.77
N THR A 33 6.75 2.86 -15.93
CA THR A 33 7.54 1.79 -16.55
C THR A 33 8.42 1.04 -15.54
N HIS A 34 8.63 1.63 -14.37
CA HIS A 34 9.41 1.06 -13.29
C HIS A 34 9.02 1.69 -11.96
N VAL A 35 9.29 0.99 -10.87
CA VAL A 35 9.11 1.46 -9.49
C VAL A 35 10.17 0.86 -8.59
N THR A 36 10.59 1.61 -7.58
CA THR A 36 11.41 1.06 -6.49
C THR A 36 10.49 0.57 -5.37
N CYS A 37 10.59 -0.72 -5.05
CA CYS A 37 10.01 -1.28 -3.83
C CYS A 37 11.01 -1.14 -2.68
N ALA A 38 10.60 -0.43 -1.62
CA ALA A 38 11.35 -0.40 -0.38
C ALA A 38 10.94 -1.59 0.49
N ARG A 39 11.91 -2.36 0.97
CA ARG A 39 11.71 -3.54 1.83
C ARG A 39 12.48 -3.38 3.13
N ALA A 40 11.81 -3.59 4.24
CA ALA A 40 12.40 -3.53 5.57
C ALA A 40 12.37 -4.91 6.21
N ARG A 41 13.43 -5.21 6.96
CA ARG A 41 13.42 -6.27 7.97
C ARG A 41 13.57 -5.64 9.33
N LEU A 42 12.63 -5.92 10.23
CA LEU A 42 12.73 -5.57 11.64
C LEU A 42 13.07 -6.80 12.46
N THR A 43 14.05 -6.65 13.36
CA THR A 43 14.30 -7.59 14.45
C THR A 43 13.62 -7.07 15.69
N VAL A 44 12.78 -7.88 16.30
CA VAL A 44 12.08 -7.55 17.54
C VAL A 44 12.49 -8.50 18.66
N GLN A 45 12.41 -8.02 19.90
CA GLN A 45 12.67 -8.81 21.10
C GLN A 45 11.45 -8.78 22.03
N LEU A 46 11.05 -9.96 22.50
CA LEU A 46 10.04 -10.14 23.56
C LEU A 46 10.65 -9.90 24.95
N ALA A 47 9.79 -9.70 25.96
CA ALA A 47 10.23 -9.54 27.35
C ALA A 47 11.07 -10.70 27.90
N ASP A 48 10.88 -11.92 27.38
CA ASP A 48 11.65 -13.12 27.75
C ASP A 48 13.00 -13.25 27.02
N GLY A 49 13.35 -12.26 26.19
CA GLY A 49 14.61 -12.20 25.44
C GLY A 49 14.58 -12.90 24.09
N ARG A 50 13.53 -13.67 23.75
CA ARG A 50 13.38 -14.27 22.42
C ARG A 50 13.31 -13.19 21.35
N THR A 51 13.88 -13.47 20.19
CA THR A 51 13.88 -12.57 19.03
C THR A 51 13.18 -13.17 17.83
N ALA A 52 12.61 -12.32 17.00
CA ALA A 52 12.01 -12.69 15.72
C ALA A 52 12.29 -11.63 14.67
N ASN A 53 12.20 -12.03 13.41
CA ASN A 53 12.39 -11.14 12.26
C ASN A 53 11.11 -11.04 11.46
N GLY A 54 10.63 -9.81 11.26
CA GLY A 54 9.52 -9.52 10.37
C GLY A 54 9.97 -8.77 9.13
N TRP A 55 9.19 -8.88 8.06
CA TRP A 55 9.43 -8.27 6.76
C TRP A 55 8.22 -7.44 6.34
N GLY A 56 8.50 -6.28 5.76
CA GLY A 56 7.49 -5.41 5.18
C GLY A 56 8.02 -4.77 3.92
N GLU A 57 7.12 -4.51 2.97
CA GLU A 57 7.46 -4.00 1.65
C GLU A 57 6.36 -3.06 1.16
N THR A 58 6.76 -1.98 0.51
CA THR A 58 5.86 -1.08 -0.20
C THR A 58 6.55 -0.50 -1.44
N PRO A 59 5.86 -0.35 -2.58
CA PRO A 59 6.34 0.52 -3.65
C PRO A 59 6.35 1.97 -3.16
N LEU A 60 7.38 2.75 -3.53
CA LEU A 60 7.45 4.17 -3.17
C LEU A 60 6.51 5.05 -4.01
N SER A 61 6.09 4.58 -5.19
CA SER A 61 5.04 5.17 -6.04
C SER A 61 5.03 6.72 -6.08
N VAL A 62 6.20 7.32 -6.37
CA VAL A 62 6.49 8.77 -6.25
C VAL A 62 5.42 9.64 -6.92
N GLN A 63 4.96 9.25 -8.11
CA GLN A 63 3.95 9.95 -8.89
C GLN A 63 2.62 10.12 -8.14
N TRP A 64 2.25 9.13 -7.32
CA TRP A 64 1.00 9.11 -6.57
C TRP A 64 1.15 9.78 -5.20
N VAL A 65 2.24 9.51 -4.48
CA VAL A 65 2.43 10.00 -3.11
C VAL A 65 2.92 11.45 -3.06
N TRP A 66 3.55 11.92 -4.13
CA TRP A 66 4.09 13.26 -4.25
C TRP A 66 3.88 13.82 -5.67
N PRO A 67 2.63 14.06 -6.09
CA PRO A 67 2.33 14.69 -7.38
C PRO A 67 2.91 16.10 -7.41
N SER A 68 3.75 16.39 -8.41
CA SER A 68 4.54 17.62 -8.49
C SER A 68 5.02 17.87 -9.91
N ALA A 69 5.27 19.14 -10.25
CA ALA A 69 5.95 19.53 -11.49
C ALA A 69 7.46 19.26 -11.44
N LEU A 70 8.02 18.98 -10.26
CA LEU A 70 9.43 18.62 -10.11
C LEU A 70 9.74 17.32 -10.86
N PRO A 71 10.98 17.19 -11.40
CA PRO A 71 11.44 15.94 -11.99
C PRO A 71 11.27 14.75 -11.04
N TYR A 72 11.06 13.57 -11.61
CA TYR A 72 10.86 12.32 -10.85
C TYR A 72 12.07 11.99 -9.96
N GLU A 73 13.28 12.04 -10.52
CA GLU A 73 14.47 11.48 -9.84
C GLU A 73 14.81 12.16 -8.50
N PRO A 74 14.82 13.50 -8.39
CA PRO A 74 15.07 14.15 -7.09
C PRO A 74 14.04 13.78 -6.03
N ARG A 75 12.75 13.66 -6.40
CA ARG A 75 11.69 13.23 -5.49
C ARG A 75 11.87 11.77 -5.08
N HIS A 76 12.21 10.91 -6.03
CA HIS A 76 12.49 9.49 -5.80
C HIS A 76 13.65 9.28 -4.82
N GLU A 77 14.78 9.96 -5.03
CA GLU A 77 15.92 9.89 -4.12
C GLU A 77 15.59 10.43 -2.73
N ALA A 78 14.84 11.55 -2.64
CA ALA A 78 14.39 12.08 -1.35
C ALA A 78 13.53 11.06 -0.57
N LEU A 79 12.64 10.30 -1.22
CA LEU A 79 11.88 9.23 -0.54
C LEU A 79 12.78 8.08 -0.07
N LYS A 80 13.80 7.70 -0.86
CA LYS A 80 14.76 6.67 -0.46
C LYS A 80 15.60 7.11 0.73
N GLU A 81 16.11 8.34 0.71
CA GLU A 81 16.85 8.94 1.83
C GLU A 81 15.98 9.02 3.09
N PHE A 82 14.71 9.43 2.94
CA PHE A 82 13.79 9.47 4.06
C PHE A 82 13.51 8.06 4.64
N CYS A 83 13.39 7.03 3.80
CA CYS A 83 13.29 5.64 4.27
C CYS A 83 14.54 5.21 5.09
N GLN A 84 15.74 5.67 4.71
CA GLN A 84 16.97 5.38 5.47
C GLN A 84 16.96 6.07 6.84
N HIS A 85 16.49 7.31 6.91
CA HIS A 85 16.30 8.02 8.17
C HIS A 85 15.30 7.29 9.08
N LEU A 86 14.19 6.83 8.52
CA LEU A 86 13.19 6.03 9.25
C LEU A 86 13.75 4.69 9.73
N ALA A 87 14.58 4.01 8.92
CA ALA A 87 15.22 2.76 9.33
C ALA A 87 16.09 2.96 10.58
N LYS A 88 16.85 4.05 10.65
CA LYS A 88 17.61 4.39 11.84
C LYS A 88 16.69 4.71 13.01
N ALA A 89 15.70 5.57 12.81
CA ALA A 89 14.78 5.99 13.86
C ALA A 89 14.02 4.80 14.49
N TRP A 90 13.56 3.84 13.68
CA TRP A 90 12.93 2.62 14.18
C TRP A 90 13.86 1.75 15.02
N SER A 91 15.17 1.73 14.75
CA SER A 91 16.13 0.98 15.58
C SER A 91 16.45 1.66 16.91
N GLU A 92 16.23 2.98 16.98
CA GLU A 92 16.50 3.83 18.15
C GLU A 92 15.22 4.13 18.95
N PHE A 93 14.05 3.71 18.47
CA PHE A 93 12.77 3.93 19.10
C PHE A 93 12.62 3.06 20.36
N ASP A 94 12.92 3.65 21.53
CA ASP A 94 12.84 2.99 22.83
C ASP A 94 11.41 2.93 23.35
N ALA A 95 10.60 2.09 22.72
CA ALA A 95 9.24 1.79 23.13
C ALA A 95 9.01 0.27 23.21
N ILE A 96 8.01 -0.11 24.00
CA ILE A 96 7.60 -1.51 24.20
C ILE A 96 6.09 -1.56 24.05
N GLY A 97 5.58 -2.49 23.24
CA GLY A 97 4.14 -2.65 23.06
C GLY A 97 3.77 -3.60 21.93
N HIS A 98 2.49 -3.65 21.62
CA HIS A 98 1.96 -4.32 20.44
C HIS A 98 2.27 -3.52 19.16
N PRO A 99 2.43 -4.14 17.96
CA PRO A 99 2.64 -3.43 16.70
C PRO A 99 1.68 -2.26 16.42
N LEU A 100 0.36 -2.44 16.59
CA LEU A 100 -0.62 -1.35 16.46
C LEU A 100 -0.32 -0.15 17.37
N GLU A 101 0.21 -0.40 18.57
CA GLU A 101 0.52 0.62 19.56
C GLU A 101 1.78 1.37 19.16
N LEU A 102 2.86 0.62 18.92
CA LEU A 102 4.15 1.16 18.53
C LEU A 102 4.08 1.92 17.20
N GLY A 103 3.39 1.36 16.21
CA GLY A 103 3.15 1.98 14.91
C GLY A 103 2.38 3.29 15.03
N HIS A 104 1.31 3.31 15.83
CA HIS A 104 0.55 4.52 16.10
C HIS A 104 1.41 5.58 16.80
N ASP A 105 2.11 5.23 17.89
CA ASP A 105 2.93 6.18 18.64
C ASP A 105 4.03 6.76 17.76
N PHE A 106 4.76 5.91 17.03
CA PHE A 106 5.80 6.36 16.10
C PHE A 106 5.23 7.34 15.05
N GLN A 107 4.05 7.04 14.49
CA GLN A 107 3.40 7.92 13.51
C GLN A 107 2.90 9.24 14.11
N GLN A 108 2.48 9.26 15.39
CA GLN A 108 1.99 10.47 16.05
C GLN A 108 3.10 11.32 16.67
N THR A 109 4.24 10.73 17.03
CA THR A 109 5.32 11.43 17.73
C THR A 109 6.58 11.60 16.88
N GLU A 110 7.18 10.51 16.41
CA GLU A 110 8.48 10.55 15.73
C GLU A 110 8.35 10.99 14.28
N LEU A 111 7.39 10.45 13.53
CA LEU A 111 7.26 10.70 12.10
C LEU A 111 7.06 12.19 11.74
N PRO A 112 6.21 12.98 12.43
CA PRO A 112 6.06 14.40 12.13
C PRO A 112 7.34 15.19 12.39
N ARG A 113 8.06 14.85 13.48
CA ARG A 113 9.34 15.47 13.84
C ARG A 113 10.41 15.17 12.78
N LEU A 114 10.59 13.89 12.45
CA LEU A 114 11.57 13.44 11.46
C LEU A 114 11.28 14.02 10.07
N LEU A 115 10.01 14.10 9.68
CA LEU A 115 9.62 14.72 8.41
C LEU A 115 9.95 16.21 8.39
N ALA A 116 9.64 16.93 9.46
CA ALA A 116 9.93 18.36 9.57
C ALA A 116 11.44 18.63 9.50
N GLU A 117 12.25 17.85 10.23
CA GLU A 117 13.71 17.93 10.21
C GLU A 117 14.29 17.61 8.82
N PHE A 118 13.79 16.55 8.17
CA PHE A 118 14.23 16.17 6.83
C PHE A 118 13.93 17.28 5.81
N ASN A 119 12.71 17.82 5.83
CA ASN A 119 12.29 18.88 4.91
C ASN A 119 13.04 20.21 5.15
N GLN A 120 13.46 20.51 6.38
CA GLN A 120 14.30 21.68 6.65
C GLN A 120 15.72 21.53 6.09
N GLY A 121 16.22 20.30 6.01
CA GLY A 121 17.56 19.99 5.50
C GLY A 121 17.64 19.83 3.98
N GLN A 122 16.50 19.72 3.29
CA GLN A 122 16.48 19.53 1.84
C GLN A 122 16.71 20.84 1.08
N ALA A 123 17.47 20.73 -0.01
CA ALA A 123 17.63 21.80 -1.00
C ALA A 123 16.50 21.81 -2.04
N ALA A 124 15.61 20.81 -2.03
CA ALA A 124 14.49 20.74 -2.94
C ALA A 124 13.49 21.88 -2.66
N ASP A 125 12.96 22.48 -3.74
CA ASP A 125 12.01 23.60 -3.64
C ASP A 125 10.64 23.20 -3.05
N GLU A 126 10.36 21.89 -2.94
CA GLU A 126 9.13 21.35 -2.36
C GLU A 126 9.43 20.35 -1.23
N PRO A 127 8.66 20.37 -0.13
CA PRO A 127 8.80 19.40 0.96
C PRO A 127 8.19 18.05 0.59
N ILE A 128 8.71 16.96 1.18
CA ILE A 128 8.03 15.65 1.16
C ILE A 128 6.62 15.82 1.75
N PRO A 129 5.55 15.46 1.02
CA PRO A 129 4.19 15.48 1.54
C PRO A 129 3.98 14.45 2.65
N TRP A 130 3.04 14.73 3.56
CA TRP A 130 2.68 13.81 4.64
C TRP A 130 2.32 12.40 4.14
N LEU A 131 1.58 12.29 3.03
CA LEU A 131 1.24 11.01 2.42
C LEU A 131 2.48 10.20 2.03
N ALA A 132 3.48 10.84 1.43
CA ALA A 132 4.72 10.19 1.06
C ALA A 132 5.52 9.75 2.29
N ALA A 133 5.51 10.53 3.36
CA ALA A 133 6.13 10.16 4.63
C ALA A 133 5.45 8.93 5.27
N LEU A 134 4.11 8.86 5.24
CA LEU A 134 3.36 7.69 5.69
C LEU A 134 3.68 6.44 4.88
N VAL A 135 3.80 6.55 3.55
CA VAL A 135 4.20 5.44 2.68
C VAL A 135 5.64 5.01 2.98
N CYS A 136 6.57 5.93 3.18
CA CYS A 136 7.94 5.60 3.60
C CYS A 136 7.99 4.96 4.99
N CYS A 137 6.98 5.15 5.84
CA CYS A 137 6.90 4.53 7.16
C CYS A 137 6.23 3.15 7.14
N SER A 138 5.32 2.91 6.19
CA SER A 138 4.44 1.74 6.19
C SER A 138 5.17 0.40 6.16
N LEU A 139 6.30 0.29 5.44
CA LEU A 139 7.07 -0.96 5.39
C LEU A 139 7.61 -1.39 6.77
N PHE A 140 7.90 -0.45 7.66
CA PHE A 140 8.36 -0.76 9.01
C PHE A 140 7.18 -1.22 9.88
N ASP A 141 6.01 -0.59 9.73
CA ASP A 141 4.79 -1.01 10.41
C ASP A 141 4.37 -2.43 9.98
N ILE A 142 4.39 -2.74 8.68
CA ILE A 142 4.13 -4.09 8.14
C ILE A 142 5.13 -5.09 8.72
N ALA A 143 6.43 -4.75 8.72
CA ALA A 143 7.47 -5.61 9.25
C ALA A 143 7.29 -5.87 10.75
N LEU A 144 6.83 -4.87 11.51
CA LEU A 144 6.61 -4.98 12.95
C LEU A 144 5.48 -5.99 13.27
N HIS A 145 4.41 -5.92 12.50
CA HIS A 145 3.28 -6.84 12.58
C HIS A 145 3.69 -8.29 12.24
N ASP A 146 4.43 -8.49 11.14
CA ASP A 146 4.98 -9.80 10.76
C ASP A 146 5.95 -10.34 11.84
N ALA A 147 6.76 -9.48 12.43
CA ALA A 147 7.73 -9.87 13.46
C ALA A 147 7.03 -10.40 14.73
N LEU A 148 5.97 -9.73 15.20
CA LEU A 148 5.20 -10.20 16.36
C LEU A 148 4.53 -11.55 16.04
N GLY A 149 3.85 -11.66 14.90
CA GLY A 149 3.20 -12.90 14.49
C GLY A 149 4.18 -14.07 14.50
N LYS A 150 5.38 -13.88 13.94
CA LYS A 150 6.46 -14.88 13.98
C LYS A 150 6.98 -15.18 15.38
N ALA A 151 7.15 -14.16 16.24
CA ALA A 151 7.61 -14.35 17.61
C ALA A 151 6.66 -15.23 18.44
N LEU A 152 5.35 -15.10 18.18
CA LEU A 152 4.29 -15.81 18.88
C LEU A 152 3.81 -17.09 18.16
N GLY A 153 4.22 -17.32 16.91
CA GLY A 153 3.71 -18.42 16.09
C GLY A 153 2.22 -18.26 15.75
N LYS A 154 1.78 -17.02 15.47
CA LYS A 154 0.40 -16.62 15.21
C LYS A 154 0.27 -15.90 13.87
N ALA A 155 -0.90 -15.98 13.25
CA ALA A 155 -1.23 -15.06 12.17
C ALA A 155 -1.38 -13.64 12.74
N THR A 156 -1.02 -12.61 11.97
CA THR A 156 -1.03 -11.22 12.44
C THR A 156 -2.39 -10.80 13.01
N TYR A 157 -3.49 -11.13 12.34
CA TYR A 157 -4.83 -10.75 12.81
C TYR A 157 -5.23 -11.41 14.14
N ASP A 158 -4.66 -12.57 14.47
CA ASP A 158 -4.90 -13.25 15.75
C ASP A 158 -4.28 -12.48 16.94
N THR A 159 -3.35 -11.54 16.67
CA THR A 159 -2.74 -10.72 17.72
C THR A 159 -3.58 -9.48 18.06
N TYR A 160 -4.67 -9.21 17.36
CA TYR A 160 -5.45 -7.98 17.54
C TYR A 160 -6.57 -8.11 18.60
N SER A 161 -6.26 -8.75 19.73
CA SER A 161 -7.20 -8.98 20.83
C SER A 161 -6.68 -8.38 22.14
N ALA A 162 -7.56 -8.28 23.13
CA ALA A 162 -7.22 -7.83 24.47
C ALA A 162 -6.17 -8.72 25.18
N GLU A 163 -5.86 -9.91 24.64
CA GLU A 163 -4.80 -10.78 25.14
C GLU A 163 -3.43 -10.13 24.93
N TYR A 164 -3.19 -9.61 23.71
CA TYR A 164 -1.89 -9.13 23.25
C TYR A 164 -1.80 -7.60 23.18
N LEU A 165 -2.93 -6.92 22.94
CA LEU A 165 -3.02 -5.47 22.81
C LEU A 165 -3.42 -4.85 24.15
N SER A 166 -2.76 -3.77 24.57
CA SER A 166 -3.04 -3.10 25.85
C SER A 166 -4.05 -1.97 25.73
N ARG A 167 -4.06 -1.27 24.59
CA ARG A 167 -4.95 -0.15 24.28
C ARG A 167 -6.19 -0.63 23.53
N ASP A 168 -7.36 -0.20 23.97
CA ASP A 168 -8.59 -0.40 23.21
C ASP A 168 -8.63 0.48 21.95
N ILE A 169 -9.58 0.20 21.06
CA ILE A 169 -9.75 0.94 19.79
C ILE A 169 -10.08 2.42 20.02
N GLY A 170 -10.71 2.77 21.15
CA GLY A 170 -11.07 4.16 21.47
C GLY A 170 -9.86 5.09 21.57
N GLN A 171 -8.66 4.54 21.78
CA GLN A 171 -7.41 5.31 21.80
C GLN A 171 -6.87 5.63 20.40
N PHE A 172 -7.39 4.98 19.36
CA PHE A 172 -6.94 5.17 17.97
C PHE A 172 -8.03 5.79 17.09
N LEU A 173 -9.30 5.48 17.36
CA LEU A 173 -10.44 5.87 16.54
C LEU A 173 -11.47 6.64 17.35
N GLN A 174 -12.06 7.66 16.72
CA GLN A 174 -13.20 8.37 17.25
C GLN A 174 -14.48 7.91 16.52
N PRO A 175 -15.63 7.78 17.22
CA PRO A 175 -16.90 7.53 16.57
C PRO A 175 -17.25 8.63 15.56
N ALA A 176 -17.88 8.25 14.45
CA ALA A 176 -18.42 9.22 13.50
C ALA A 176 -19.43 10.15 14.21
N ALA A 177 -19.45 11.43 13.80
CA ALA A 177 -20.34 12.43 14.38
C ALA A 177 -21.81 11.98 14.31
N GLY A 178 -22.52 12.02 15.45
CA GLY A 178 -23.93 11.60 15.56
C GLY A 178 -24.15 10.09 15.70
N SER A 179 -23.07 9.29 15.77
CA SER A 179 -23.17 7.86 16.05
C SER A 179 -23.34 7.57 17.54
N ASN A 180 -24.07 6.49 17.86
CA ASN A 180 -24.19 5.93 19.22
C ASN A 180 -23.11 4.88 19.53
N VAL A 181 -22.19 4.61 18.59
CA VAL A 181 -21.11 3.64 18.77
C VAL A 181 -20.10 4.15 19.81
N GLN A 182 -19.66 3.24 20.69
CA GLN A 182 -18.60 3.48 21.68
C GLN A 182 -17.46 2.49 21.44
N PHE A 183 -16.21 2.98 21.48
CA PHE A 183 -15.02 2.15 21.29
C PHE A 183 -14.26 1.87 22.58
N ASP A 184 -14.63 2.49 23.70
CA ASP A 184 -14.00 2.27 25.01
C ASP A 184 -14.06 0.79 25.41
N GLY A 185 -12.91 0.23 25.78
CA GLY A 185 -12.78 -1.18 26.14
C GLY A 185 -13.04 -2.19 25.01
N ARG A 186 -13.18 -1.74 23.76
CA ARG A 186 -13.36 -2.62 22.58
C ARG A 186 -12.05 -2.89 21.86
N PHE A 187 -11.87 -4.10 21.35
CA PHE A 187 -10.63 -4.53 20.67
C PHE A 187 -10.88 -4.94 19.22
N PRO A 188 -9.90 -4.85 18.30
CA PRO A 188 -10.15 -5.09 16.88
C PRO A 188 -10.73 -6.47 16.58
N SER A 189 -10.31 -7.49 17.31
CA SER A 189 -10.87 -8.85 17.22
C SER A 189 -12.40 -8.93 17.31
N GLU A 190 -13.07 -7.95 17.92
CA GLU A 190 -14.53 -7.91 18.02
C GLU A 190 -15.23 -7.40 16.76
N PHE A 191 -14.47 -6.81 15.84
CA PHE A 191 -14.94 -6.26 14.56
C PHE A 191 -14.40 -7.04 13.36
N LEU A 192 -13.51 -8.01 13.59
CA LEU A 192 -12.98 -8.88 12.55
C LEU A 192 -13.83 -10.13 12.41
N ASN A 193 -13.97 -10.61 11.17
CA ASN A 193 -14.62 -11.88 10.92
C ASN A 193 -13.70 -13.03 11.38
N ALA A 194 -14.17 -13.84 12.32
CA ALA A 194 -13.42 -14.98 12.86
C ALA A 194 -13.20 -16.11 11.83
N ASP A 195 -14.00 -16.15 10.77
CA ASP A 195 -13.87 -17.09 9.66
C ASP A 195 -13.89 -16.32 8.33
N PRO A 196 -12.79 -15.62 7.98
CA PRO A 196 -12.73 -14.84 6.76
C PRO A 196 -12.72 -15.77 5.54
N PRO A 197 -13.33 -15.36 4.41
CA PRO A 197 -13.30 -16.16 3.20
C PRO A 197 -11.87 -16.39 2.73
N THR A 198 -11.53 -17.65 2.43
CA THR A 198 -10.21 -18.04 1.91
C THR A 198 -10.08 -17.87 0.39
N THR A 199 -11.16 -17.45 -0.26
CA THR A 199 -11.23 -17.15 -1.69
C THR A 199 -11.98 -15.84 -1.91
N LEU A 200 -11.39 -14.92 -2.68
CA LEU A 200 -11.98 -13.64 -3.01
C LEU A 200 -11.87 -13.38 -4.53
N PRO A 201 -12.85 -12.70 -5.14
CA PRO A 201 -12.70 -12.25 -6.52
C PRO A 201 -11.58 -11.21 -6.61
N ALA A 202 -10.69 -11.36 -7.60
CA ALA A 202 -9.68 -10.37 -7.93
C ALA A 202 -10.19 -9.44 -9.03
N TRP A 203 -9.99 -8.13 -8.85
CA TRP A 203 -10.27 -7.16 -9.90
C TRP A 203 -9.05 -7.01 -10.80
N HIS A 204 -9.18 -7.45 -12.05
CA HIS A 204 -8.17 -7.18 -13.06
C HIS A 204 -8.26 -5.73 -13.50
N LEU A 205 -7.12 -5.05 -13.48
CA LEU A 205 -7.01 -3.66 -13.88
C LEU A 205 -6.87 -3.59 -15.40
N VAL A 206 -7.81 -2.94 -16.08
CA VAL A 206 -7.70 -2.60 -17.50
C VAL A 206 -7.15 -1.18 -17.59
N GLY A 207 -5.85 -1.07 -17.82
CA GLY A 207 -5.12 0.19 -17.96
C GLY A 207 -5.54 0.98 -19.18
N GLY A 208 -5.27 2.30 -19.16
CA GLY A 208 -5.62 3.19 -20.27
C GLY A 208 -4.75 3.01 -21.53
N LEU A 209 -3.68 2.22 -21.45
CA LEU A 209 -2.81 1.85 -22.57
C LEU A 209 -2.89 0.36 -22.91
N ASP A 210 -3.68 -0.41 -22.17
CA ASP A 210 -3.76 -1.86 -22.37
C ASP A 210 -4.53 -2.13 -23.67
N PRO A 211 -3.99 -2.94 -24.59
CA PRO A 211 -4.68 -3.22 -25.85
C PRO A 211 -5.91 -4.11 -25.60
N LEU A 212 -7.05 -3.70 -26.15
CA LEU A 212 -8.30 -4.47 -26.03
C LEU A 212 -8.46 -5.52 -27.11
N ASP A 213 -8.02 -5.22 -28.32
CA ASP A 213 -8.03 -6.11 -29.48
C ASP A 213 -6.79 -5.90 -30.36
N GLU A 214 -6.67 -6.72 -31.40
CA GLU A 214 -5.52 -6.75 -32.30
C GLU A 214 -5.27 -5.43 -33.02
N SER A 215 -6.30 -4.58 -33.16
CA SER A 215 -6.17 -3.27 -33.83
C SER A 215 -5.42 -2.24 -32.99
N GLU A 216 -5.34 -2.46 -31.67
CA GLU A 216 -4.62 -1.60 -30.71
C GLU A 216 -3.16 -2.02 -30.52
N LEU A 217 -2.72 -3.12 -31.15
CA LEU A 217 -1.34 -3.59 -31.06
C LEU A 217 -0.40 -2.70 -31.89
N SER A 218 0.76 -2.40 -31.32
CA SER A 218 1.82 -1.56 -31.89
C SER A 218 2.95 -2.36 -32.54
N GLY A 219 3.02 -3.67 -32.28
CA GLY A 219 4.11 -4.56 -32.68
C GLY A 219 5.30 -4.56 -31.72
N ASN A 220 5.25 -3.79 -30.63
CA ASN A 220 6.29 -3.73 -29.59
C ASN A 220 5.90 -4.50 -28.32
N GLU A 221 4.83 -5.29 -28.37
CA GLU A 221 4.34 -6.04 -27.22
C GLU A 221 5.32 -7.15 -26.81
N PRO A 222 5.40 -7.52 -25.52
CA PRO A 222 6.27 -8.60 -25.07
C PRO A 222 5.88 -9.95 -25.69
N ASP A 223 6.88 -10.68 -26.20
CA ASP A 223 6.76 -12.08 -26.64
C ASP A 223 7.33 -13.02 -25.56
N ASP A 224 6.69 -13.02 -24.39
CA ASP A 224 7.12 -13.76 -23.20
C ASP A 224 6.12 -14.84 -22.76
N GLY A 225 5.13 -15.14 -23.59
CA GLY A 225 4.13 -16.19 -23.36
C GLY A 225 2.96 -15.79 -22.47
N TYR A 226 2.91 -14.55 -21.96
CA TYR A 226 1.76 -14.04 -21.22
C TYR A 226 0.79 -13.29 -22.14
N PRO A 227 -0.53 -13.28 -21.81
CA PRO A 227 -1.50 -12.54 -22.58
C PRO A 227 -1.16 -11.04 -22.70
N VAL A 228 -1.63 -10.44 -23.79
CA VAL A 228 -1.51 -8.99 -24.02
C VAL A 228 -2.89 -8.38 -24.20
N LEU A 229 -3.77 -9.04 -24.96
CA LEU A 229 -5.14 -8.61 -25.17
C LEU A 229 -6.03 -8.97 -23.97
N LEU A 230 -7.00 -8.09 -23.67
CA LEU A 230 -7.93 -8.28 -22.56
C LEU A 230 -8.69 -9.61 -22.65
N ALA A 231 -9.16 -9.99 -23.84
CA ALA A 231 -9.91 -11.23 -24.02
C ALA A 231 -9.07 -12.48 -23.70
N ASP A 232 -7.78 -12.46 -24.00
CA ASP A 232 -6.85 -13.54 -23.66
C ASP A 232 -6.57 -13.60 -22.16
N TRP A 233 -6.42 -12.44 -21.50
CA TRP A 233 -6.33 -12.37 -20.04
C TRP A 233 -7.56 -12.99 -19.38
N ILE A 234 -8.76 -12.63 -19.84
CA ILE A 234 -10.01 -13.16 -19.26
C ILE A 234 -10.07 -14.69 -19.36
N ARG A 235 -9.74 -15.24 -20.53
CA ARG A 235 -9.78 -16.69 -20.76
C ARG A 235 -8.68 -17.45 -20.01
N THR A 236 -7.47 -16.91 -19.99
CA THR A 236 -6.31 -17.58 -19.41
C THR A 236 -6.39 -17.61 -17.88
N ASP A 237 -6.76 -16.48 -17.27
CA ASP A 237 -6.76 -16.31 -15.81
C ASP A 237 -8.14 -16.49 -15.17
N GLY A 238 -9.19 -16.70 -15.97
CA GLY A 238 -10.55 -16.88 -15.48
C GLY A 238 -11.13 -15.62 -14.83
N LEU A 239 -10.82 -14.45 -15.41
CA LEU A 239 -11.16 -13.16 -14.80
C LEU A 239 -12.67 -12.91 -14.81
N THR A 240 -13.24 -12.62 -13.64
CA THR A 240 -14.67 -12.33 -13.50
C THR A 240 -14.99 -10.87 -13.16
N CYS A 241 -13.97 -10.06 -12.87
CA CYS A 241 -14.13 -8.66 -12.42
C CYS A 241 -13.09 -7.75 -13.09
N LEU A 242 -13.51 -6.68 -13.77
CA LEU A 242 -12.62 -5.77 -14.51
C LEU A 242 -12.76 -4.30 -14.09
N LYS A 243 -11.67 -3.67 -13.65
CA LYS A 243 -11.64 -2.25 -13.31
C LYS A 243 -11.08 -1.45 -14.46
N ILE A 244 -11.88 -0.60 -15.06
CA ILE A 244 -11.58 0.17 -16.27
C ILE A 244 -10.98 1.51 -15.86
N LYS A 245 -9.74 1.77 -16.29
CA LYS A 245 -9.13 3.10 -16.15
C LYS A 245 -9.66 4.04 -17.21
N LEU A 246 -10.15 5.18 -16.75
CA LEU A 246 -10.67 6.27 -17.58
C LEU A 246 -9.78 7.50 -17.45
N ARG A 247 -9.80 8.34 -18.47
CA ARG A 247 -9.00 9.58 -18.54
C ARG A 247 -9.61 10.69 -17.72
N GLY A 248 -10.94 10.83 -17.70
CA GLY A 248 -11.67 11.87 -16.97
C GLY A 248 -11.57 13.28 -17.56
N ASN A 249 -10.87 13.43 -18.69
CA ASN A 249 -10.72 14.69 -19.42
C ASN A 249 -11.11 14.58 -20.91
N ASP A 250 -11.62 13.41 -21.33
CA ASP A 250 -11.95 13.08 -22.71
C ASP A 250 -13.17 12.12 -22.70
N ALA A 251 -14.36 12.72 -22.69
CA ALA A 251 -15.61 11.98 -22.49
C ALA A 251 -15.93 11.01 -23.63
N GLU A 252 -15.56 11.34 -24.87
CA GLU A 252 -15.75 10.47 -26.04
C GLU A 252 -14.85 9.24 -25.93
N TRP A 253 -13.56 9.44 -25.63
CA TRP A 253 -12.64 8.33 -25.39
C TRP A 253 -13.08 7.45 -24.21
N ASP A 254 -13.51 8.06 -23.10
CA ASP A 254 -13.97 7.33 -21.92
C ASP A 254 -15.20 6.48 -22.21
N TYR A 255 -16.16 7.02 -22.97
CA TYR A 255 -17.34 6.28 -23.41
C TYR A 255 -16.98 5.11 -24.32
N ASP A 256 -16.18 5.35 -25.36
CA ASP A 256 -15.77 4.31 -26.30
C ASP A 256 -14.99 3.19 -25.59
N ARG A 257 -14.12 3.56 -24.65
CA ARG A 257 -13.37 2.60 -23.82
C ARG A 257 -14.30 1.74 -22.98
N LEU A 258 -15.28 2.35 -22.30
CA LEU A 258 -16.28 1.62 -21.52
C LEU A 258 -17.08 0.65 -22.38
N VAL A 259 -17.57 1.10 -23.54
CA VAL A 259 -18.37 0.26 -24.45
C VAL A 259 -17.56 -0.93 -24.95
N LYS A 260 -16.32 -0.69 -25.40
CA LYS A 260 -15.45 -1.73 -25.94
C LYS A 260 -15.08 -2.78 -24.90
N VAL A 261 -14.67 -2.36 -23.70
CA VAL A 261 -14.41 -3.29 -22.58
C VAL A 261 -15.68 -4.05 -22.20
N GLY A 262 -16.82 -3.36 -22.15
CA GLY A 262 -18.12 -3.97 -21.82
C GLY A 262 -18.53 -5.06 -22.80
N ALA A 263 -18.33 -4.85 -24.11
CA ALA A 263 -18.59 -5.87 -25.13
C ALA A 263 -17.72 -7.11 -24.92
N ILE A 264 -16.39 -6.92 -24.76
CA ILE A 264 -15.44 -8.02 -24.49
C ILE A 264 -15.83 -8.78 -23.21
N ALA A 265 -16.19 -8.04 -22.15
CA ALA A 265 -16.61 -8.60 -20.88
C ALA A 265 -17.85 -9.49 -21.02
N VAL A 266 -18.89 -9.03 -21.73
CA VAL A 266 -20.12 -9.80 -21.98
C VAL A 266 -19.82 -11.06 -22.79
N GLU A 267 -19.04 -10.95 -23.86
CA GLU A 267 -18.67 -12.09 -24.72
C GLU A 267 -17.90 -13.18 -23.96
N ASN A 268 -17.12 -12.79 -22.96
CA ASN A 268 -16.27 -13.71 -22.18
C ASN A 268 -16.85 -14.02 -20.78
N GLY A 269 -18.09 -13.62 -20.47
CA GLY A 269 -18.77 -14.00 -19.23
C GLY A 269 -18.26 -13.33 -17.94
N VAL A 270 -17.63 -12.16 -18.05
CA VAL A 270 -17.24 -11.34 -16.90
C VAL A 270 -18.48 -10.86 -16.15
N LEU A 271 -18.43 -10.89 -14.83
CA LEU A 271 -19.57 -10.63 -13.95
C LEU A 271 -19.68 -9.17 -13.50
N TRP A 272 -18.53 -8.52 -13.26
CA TRP A 272 -18.51 -7.19 -12.63
C TRP A 272 -17.56 -6.23 -13.35
N LEU A 273 -18.05 -5.00 -13.54
CA LEU A 273 -17.28 -3.89 -14.11
C LEU A 273 -17.30 -2.70 -13.15
N THR A 274 -16.16 -2.03 -13.01
CA THR A 274 -16.04 -0.76 -12.29
C THR A 274 -15.21 0.21 -13.12
N ALA A 275 -15.39 1.51 -12.90
CA ALA A 275 -14.63 2.56 -13.57
C ALA A 275 -13.84 3.38 -12.54
N ASP A 276 -12.67 3.87 -12.94
CA ASP A 276 -11.76 4.64 -12.09
C ASP A 276 -11.06 5.73 -12.91
N PHE A 277 -11.35 6.98 -12.57
CA PHE A 277 -10.81 8.18 -13.23
C PHE A 277 -9.50 8.69 -12.58
N ASN A 278 -9.02 8.10 -11.49
CA ASN A 278 -7.79 8.54 -10.80
C ASN A 278 -7.73 10.04 -10.46
N CYS A 279 -8.84 10.58 -9.96
CA CYS A 279 -8.94 11.97 -9.49
C CYS A 279 -8.63 13.01 -10.58
N THR A 280 -8.77 12.68 -11.87
CA THR A 280 -8.51 13.61 -12.98
C THR A 280 -9.72 14.46 -13.38
N VAL A 281 -10.92 14.12 -12.89
CA VAL A 281 -12.14 14.88 -13.16
C VAL A 281 -12.10 16.21 -12.41
N THR A 282 -12.12 17.32 -13.14
CA THR A 282 -12.07 18.68 -12.58
C THR A 282 -13.41 19.41 -12.60
N ASP A 283 -14.39 18.92 -13.36
CA ASP A 283 -15.75 19.47 -13.48
C ASP A 283 -16.77 18.29 -13.48
N PRO A 284 -17.29 17.90 -12.30
CA PRO A 284 -18.07 16.68 -12.11
C PRO A 284 -19.55 16.77 -12.51
#